data_AF-H3A376-F1
#
_entry.id   AF-H3A376-F1
#
_cell.length_a   1.000
_cell.length_b   1.000
_cell.length_c   1.000
_cell.angle_alpha   90.00
_cell.angle_beta   90.00
_cell.angle_gamma   90.00
#
_symmetry.space_group_name_H-M   'P 1'
#
loop_
_entity.id
_entity.type
_entity.pdbx_description
1 polymer ?
#
loop_
_entity_poly.entity_id
_entity_poly.type
_entity_poly.pdbx_seq_one_letter_code
_entity_poly.pdbx_strand_id
1 'polypeptide(L)'
;PLNEVRWLSKHFAISASMRNSELLVEYCIEQVNKSSDPIHKYCLKKLKHPQYHIALAILNDVLGELAELCKVFQRSSLTTTEAHQFAKPKISKLHAQYLSETVYWRVEVKALLAATETVDTTSIVCIHLDSRFPEDELKEWAAFDQAALAHADFDFGRESVARLVTKYAGVIEKPEINIHTEILKQYSDFTERIKTEAVKSFADLVSFLLQEEHFSDLSKLLDVCVTFQACSADCECGFSMMNVIKTKSRNRLEVDHLDKLMRIKSYLTAGGEINLDTV
;
A
#
# COMPACT_ATOMS: atom_id res chain seq x y z
N PRO A 1 -1.68 -11.07 -7.61
CA PRO A 1 -1.78 -11.91 -6.38
C PRO A 1 -2.95 -11.43 -5.49
N LEU A 2 -4.01 -12.25 -5.31
CA LEU A 2 -5.29 -11.96 -4.64
C LEU A 2 -5.24 -11.83 -3.08
N ASN A 3 -4.11 -11.37 -2.52
CA ASN A 3 -3.85 -11.47 -1.07
C ASN A 3 -3.94 -10.16 -0.28
N GLU A 4 -4.10 -8.99 -0.91
CA GLU A 4 -3.99 -7.69 -0.22
C GLU A 4 -5.19 -7.40 0.72
N VAL A 5 -6.39 -7.86 0.38
CA VAL A 5 -7.60 -7.72 1.24
C VAL A 5 -7.56 -8.59 2.51
N ARG A 6 -6.66 -9.58 2.58
CA ARG A 6 -6.68 -10.57 3.67
C ARG A 6 -6.09 -10.06 4.98
N TRP A 7 -5.15 -9.11 4.97
CA TRP A 7 -4.54 -8.67 6.22
C TRP A 7 -5.50 -7.83 7.06
N LEU A 8 -6.19 -6.88 6.43
CA LEU A 8 -7.19 -6.03 7.08
C LEU A 8 -8.36 -6.86 7.66
N SER A 9 -8.89 -7.80 6.87
CA SER A 9 -9.97 -8.68 7.32
C SER A 9 -9.54 -9.66 8.41
N LYS A 10 -8.33 -10.23 8.32
CA LYS A 10 -7.76 -11.08 9.37
C LYS A 10 -7.53 -10.32 10.67
N HIS A 11 -7.01 -9.10 10.59
CA HIS A 11 -6.85 -8.22 11.76
C HIS A 11 -8.20 -8.01 12.45
N PHE A 12 -9.24 -7.65 11.70
CA PHE A 12 -10.58 -7.47 12.27
C PHE A 12 -11.14 -8.75 12.90
N ALA A 13 -10.96 -9.91 12.26
CA ALA A 13 -11.41 -11.18 12.80
C ALA A 13 -10.70 -11.55 14.12
N ILE A 14 -9.38 -11.34 14.19
CA ILE A 14 -8.58 -11.62 15.39
C ILE A 14 -8.92 -10.63 16.50
N SER A 15 -8.97 -9.33 16.20
CA SER A 15 -9.40 -8.29 17.14
C SER A 15 -10.79 -8.60 17.71
N ALA A 16 -11.75 -9.00 16.87
CA ALA A 16 -13.09 -9.37 17.33
C ALA A 16 -13.07 -10.63 18.20
N SER A 17 -12.27 -11.64 17.83
CA SER A 17 -12.14 -12.88 18.61
C SER A 17 -11.54 -12.62 20.00
N MET A 18 -10.54 -11.74 20.09
CA MET A 18 -9.92 -11.36 21.37
C MET A 18 -10.89 -10.57 22.26
N ARG A 19 -11.57 -9.56 21.69
CA ARG A 19 -12.55 -8.72 22.41
C ARG A 19 -13.73 -9.50 22.97
N ASN A 20 -14.14 -10.55 22.27
CA ASN A 20 -15.30 -11.37 22.64
C ASN A 20 -14.89 -12.73 23.20
N SER A 21 -13.64 -12.90 23.63
CA SER A 21 -13.08 -14.21 24.03
C SER A 21 -13.86 -14.86 25.18
N GLU A 22 -14.25 -14.08 26.20
CA GLU A 22 -15.05 -14.55 27.33
C GLU A 22 -16.44 -15.04 26.88
N LEU A 23 -17.14 -14.23 26.08
CA LEU A 23 -18.46 -14.58 25.52
C LEU A 23 -18.39 -15.84 24.64
N LEU A 24 -17.33 -15.99 23.86
CA LEU A 24 -17.11 -17.19 23.04
C LEU A 24 -16.87 -18.44 23.90
N VAL A 25 -16.19 -18.31 25.03
CA VAL A 25 -16.00 -19.39 26.00
C VAL A 25 -17.34 -19.79 26.63
N GLU A 26 -18.13 -18.83 27.09
CA GLU A 26 -19.46 -19.07 27.66
C GLU A 26 -20.39 -19.76 26.66
N TYR A 27 -20.46 -19.25 25.44
CA TYR A 27 -21.23 -19.84 24.35
C TYR A 27 -20.80 -21.29 24.08
N CYS A 28 -19.50 -21.56 23.98
CA CYS A 28 -19.01 -22.92 23.76
C CYS A 28 -19.34 -23.86 24.92
N ILE A 29 -19.28 -23.39 26.19
CA ILE A 29 -19.69 -24.17 27.36
C ILE A 29 -21.17 -24.55 27.25
N GLU A 30 -22.02 -23.58 26.93
CA GLU A 30 -23.47 -23.81 26.80
C GLU A 30 -23.77 -24.85 25.69
N GLN A 31 -23.13 -24.72 24.53
CA GLN A 31 -23.34 -25.65 23.42
C GLN A 31 -22.81 -27.05 23.74
N VAL A 32 -21.65 -27.18 24.38
CA VAL A 32 -21.13 -28.48 24.83
C VAL A 32 -22.10 -29.15 25.80
N ASN A 33 -22.71 -28.40 26.71
CA ASN A 33 -23.67 -28.93 27.67
C ASN A 33 -24.99 -29.36 27.02
N LYS A 34 -25.46 -28.64 25.99
CA LYS A 34 -26.73 -28.91 25.31
C LYS A 34 -26.67 -30.04 24.29
N SER A 35 -25.63 -30.07 23.44
CA SER A 35 -25.58 -30.94 22.26
C SER A 35 -24.38 -31.89 22.26
N SER A 36 -23.43 -31.75 23.20
CA SER A 36 -22.20 -32.55 23.25
C SER A 36 -21.36 -32.47 21.96
N ASP A 37 -21.56 -31.41 21.16
CA ASP A 37 -20.96 -31.25 19.84
C ASP A 37 -19.41 -31.23 19.89
N PRO A 38 -18.73 -32.13 19.16
CA PRO A 38 -17.26 -32.19 19.12
C PRO A 38 -16.59 -30.89 18.64
N ILE A 39 -17.24 -30.09 17.79
CA ILE A 39 -16.67 -28.81 17.32
C ILE A 39 -16.58 -27.82 18.47
N HIS A 40 -17.66 -27.66 19.24
CA HIS A 40 -17.69 -26.76 20.39
C HIS A 40 -16.73 -27.22 21.50
N LYS A 41 -16.54 -28.53 21.68
CA LYS A 41 -15.51 -29.08 22.60
C LYS A 41 -14.10 -28.70 22.16
N TYR A 42 -13.80 -28.83 20.87
CA TYR A 42 -12.50 -28.44 20.32
C TYR A 42 -12.26 -26.93 20.45
N CYS A 43 -13.24 -26.10 20.07
CA CYS A 43 -13.16 -24.65 20.20
C CYS A 43 -12.95 -24.22 21.66
N LEU A 44 -13.70 -24.80 22.60
CA LEU A 44 -13.53 -24.53 24.03
C LEU A 44 -12.12 -24.89 24.53
N LYS A 45 -11.58 -26.04 24.09
CA LYS A 45 -10.20 -26.45 24.43
C LYS A 45 -9.18 -25.43 23.91
N LYS A 46 -9.35 -24.93 22.68
CA LYS A 46 -8.46 -23.91 22.09
C LYS A 46 -8.61 -22.54 22.77
N LEU A 47 -9.83 -22.08 23.00
CA LEU A 47 -10.13 -20.80 23.65
C LEU A 47 -9.71 -20.75 25.12
N LYS A 48 -9.53 -21.90 25.79
CA LYS A 48 -8.96 -21.95 27.15
C LYS A 48 -7.44 -22.10 27.16
N HIS A 49 -6.80 -22.34 26.00
CA HIS A 49 -5.38 -22.63 25.92
C HIS A 49 -4.55 -21.35 25.99
N PRO A 50 -3.67 -21.14 26.98
CA PRO A 50 -2.91 -19.90 27.12
C PRO A 50 -2.04 -19.57 25.90
N GLN A 51 -1.36 -20.56 25.33
CA GLN A 51 -0.55 -20.33 24.12
C GLN A 51 -1.38 -19.88 22.90
N TYR A 52 -2.66 -20.22 22.85
CA TYR A 52 -3.53 -19.77 21.76
C TYR A 52 -3.83 -18.27 21.89
N HIS A 53 -4.07 -17.78 23.10
CA HIS A 53 -4.23 -16.35 23.38
C HIS A 53 -2.95 -15.55 23.12
N ILE A 54 -1.80 -16.10 23.50
CA ILE A 54 -0.49 -15.52 23.17
C ILE A 54 -0.36 -15.36 21.65
N ALA A 55 -0.61 -16.45 20.90
CA ALA A 55 -0.51 -16.42 19.44
C ALA A 55 -1.49 -15.42 18.81
N LEU A 56 -2.73 -15.35 19.30
CA LEU A 56 -3.71 -14.36 18.82
C LEU A 56 -3.27 -12.93 19.11
N ALA A 57 -2.72 -12.67 20.30
CA ALA A 57 -2.26 -11.34 20.68
C ALA A 57 -1.05 -10.89 19.85
N ILE A 58 -0.08 -11.78 19.62
CA ILE A 58 1.07 -11.52 18.71
C ILE A 58 0.57 -11.24 17.29
N LEU A 59 -0.33 -12.08 16.77
CA LEU A 59 -0.90 -11.89 15.44
C LEU A 59 -1.70 -10.59 15.35
N ASN A 60 -2.43 -10.22 16.40
CA ASN A 60 -3.20 -8.98 16.42
C ASN A 60 -2.29 -7.75 16.33
N ASP A 61 -1.16 -7.76 17.04
CA ASP A 61 -0.20 -6.66 17.00
C ASP A 61 0.45 -6.52 15.61
N VAL A 62 0.96 -7.63 15.05
CA VAL A 62 1.60 -7.62 13.72
C VAL A 62 0.58 -7.25 12.62
N LEU A 63 -0.59 -7.88 12.63
CA LEU A 63 -1.65 -7.59 11.66
C LEU A 63 -2.23 -6.20 11.83
N GLY A 64 -2.16 -5.59 13.01
CA GLY A 64 -2.55 -4.21 13.24
C GLY A 64 -1.68 -3.24 12.44
N GLU A 65 -0.35 -3.39 12.53
CA GLU A 65 0.59 -2.57 11.76
C GLU A 65 0.41 -2.78 10.24
N LEU A 66 0.22 -4.04 9.81
CA LEU A 66 -0.04 -4.37 8.40
C LEU A 66 -1.38 -3.83 7.91
N ALA A 67 -2.42 -3.86 8.74
CA ALA A 67 -3.74 -3.35 8.41
C ALA A 67 -3.73 -1.83 8.23
N GLU A 68 -2.93 -1.10 9.01
CA GLU A 68 -2.72 0.34 8.80
C GLU A 68 -2.02 0.61 7.47
N LEU A 69 -0.99 -0.17 7.12
CA LEU A 69 -0.32 -0.06 5.83
C LEU A 69 -1.28 -0.36 4.67
N CYS A 70 -2.12 -1.40 4.78
CA CYS A 70 -3.15 -1.70 3.80
C CYS A 70 -4.12 -0.52 3.59
N LYS A 71 -4.53 0.18 4.66
CA LYS A 71 -5.41 1.35 4.54
C LYS A 71 -4.74 2.51 3.80
N VAL A 72 -3.44 2.70 4.00
CA VAL A 72 -2.67 3.70 3.25
C VAL A 72 -2.61 3.33 1.78
N PHE A 73 -2.30 2.07 1.48
CA PHE A 73 -2.27 1.58 0.09
C PHE A 73 -3.63 1.69 -0.60
N GLN A 74 -4.73 1.53 0.13
CA GLN A 74 -6.08 1.69 -0.39
C GLN A 74 -6.49 3.14 -0.70
N ARG A 75 -5.62 4.14 -0.51
CA ARG A 75 -5.90 5.52 -0.92
C ARG A 75 -5.91 5.61 -2.45
N SER A 76 -6.97 6.20 -2.98
CA SER A 76 -7.00 6.64 -4.39
C SER A 76 -5.84 7.60 -4.61
N SER A 77 -5.14 7.48 -5.74
CA SER A 77 -4.00 8.31 -6.16
C SER A 77 -2.72 8.19 -5.31
N LEU A 78 -2.48 7.07 -4.63
CA LEU A 78 -1.20 6.82 -3.98
C LEU A 78 -0.11 6.51 -5.02
N THR A 79 0.96 7.30 -5.02
CA THR A 79 2.11 7.04 -5.89
C THR A 79 3.02 5.95 -5.33
N THR A 80 3.79 5.31 -6.22
CA THR A 80 4.75 4.27 -5.82
C THR A 80 5.82 4.80 -4.86
N THR A 81 6.26 6.05 -5.03
CA THR A 81 7.21 6.73 -4.13
C THR A 81 6.62 6.94 -2.74
N GLU A 82 5.40 7.49 -2.64
CA GLU A 82 4.73 7.68 -1.35
C GLU A 82 4.47 6.33 -0.66
N ALA A 83 4.03 5.32 -1.40
CA ALA A 83 3.82 3.98 -0.87
C ALA A 83 5.10 3.41 -0.24
N HIS A 84 6.24 3.59 -0.90
CA HIS A 84 7.53 3.18 -0.39
C HIS A 84 7.93 3.96 0.88
N GLN A 85 7.73 5.28 0.88
CA GLN A 85 7.97 6.15 2.04
C GLN A 85 7.09 5.78 3.24
N PHE A 86 5.86 5.28 3.04
CA PHE A 86 5.02 4.79 4.13
C PHE A 86 5.41 3.36 4.58
N ALA A 87 5.82 2.50 3.64
CA ALA A 87 6.17 1.12 3.92
C ALA A 87 7.46 1.03 4.77
N LYS A 88 8.51 1.75 4.38
CA LYS A 88 9.84 1.63 4.99
C LYS A 88 9.85 1.89 6.51
N PRO A 89 9.32 3.01 7.04
CA PRO A 89 9.27 3.24 8.49
C PRO A 89 8.47 2.16 9.23
N LYS A 90 7.42 1.63 8.59
CA LYS A 90 6.58 0.57 9.16
C LYS A 90 7.34 -0.75 9.27
N ILE A 91 8.08 -1.11 8.22
CA ILE A 91 8.96 -2.28 8.18
C ILE A 91 10.07 -2.14 9.23
N SER A 92 10.76 -1.01 9.28
CA SER A 92 11.80 -0.74 10.29
C SER A 92 11.25 -0.82 11.72
N LYS A 93 10.02 -0.34 11.95
CA LYS A 93 9.35 -0.48 13.24
C LYS A 93 9.09 -1.95 13.59
N LEU A 94 8.59 -2.76 12.65
CA LEU A 94 8.36 -4.19 12.86
C LEU A 94 9.67 -4.92 13.18
N HIS A 95 10.74 -4.62 12.44
CA HIS A 95 12.09 -5.15 12.71
C HIS A 95 12.56 -4.77 14.12
N ALA A 96 12.54 -3.49 14.46
CA ALA A 96 12.99 -3.01 15.76
C ALA A 96 12.18 -3.62 16.92
N GLN A 97 10.88 -3.81 16.71
CA GLN A 97 9.98 -4.30 17.75
C GLN A 97 10.05 -5.81 17.94
N TYR A 98 10.21 -6.59 16.86
CA TYR A 98 10.05 -8.04 16.87
C TYR A 98 11.31 -8.85 16.55
N LEU A 99 12.33 -8.23 15.95
CA LEU A 99 13.55 -8.90 15.48
C LEU A 99 14.85 -8.33 16.08
N SER A 100 14.75 -7.32 16.95
CA SER A 100 15.92 -6.84 17.69
C SER A 100 16.29 -7.77 18.85
N GLU A 101 17.49 -7.60 19.41
CA GLU A 101 17.97 -8.37 20.57
C GLU A 101 17.02 -8.30 21.77
N THR A 102 16.19 -7.25 21.86
CA THR A 102 15.17 -7.07 22.90
C THR A 102 13.79 -6.88 22.27
N VAL A 103 12.94 -7.90 22.32
CA VAL A 103 11.61 -7.85 21.75
C VAL A 103 10.64 -7.03 22.62
N TYR A 104 10.01 -6.01 22.04
CA TYR A 104 9.08 -5.12 22.75
C TYR A 104 7.62 -5.47 22.45
N TRP A 105 7.11 -6.43 23.21
CA TRP A 105 5.70 -6.79 23.20
C TRP A 105 4.80 -5.74 23.88
N ARG A 106 3.54 -5.60 23.45
CA ARG A 106 2.54 -4.83 24.20
C ARG A 106 2.30 -5.45 25.58
N VAL A 107 1.77 -4.68 26.51
CA VAL A 107 1.57 -5.08 27.92
C VAL A 107 0.73 -6.36 28.02
N GLU A 108 -0.28 -6.47 27.18
CA GLU A 108 -1.18 -7.62 27.09
C GLU A 108 -0.43 -8.89 26.66
N VAL A 109 0.48 -8.76 25.71
CA VAL A 109 1.33 -9.87 25.23
C VAL A 109 2.41 -10.20 26.26
N LYS A 110 3.03 -9.21 26.90
CA LYS A 110 4.02 -9.40 27.99
C LYS A 110 3.42 -10.16 29.18
N ALA A 111 2.18 -9.82 29.56
CA ALA A 111 1.47 -10.50 30.64
C ALA A 111 1.24 -11.99 30.34
N LEU A 112 1.02 -12.33 29.06
CA LEU A 112 0.80 -13.70 28.63
C LEU A 112 2.11 -14.48 28.37
N LEU A 113 3.17 -13.79 27.93
CA LEU A 113 4.47 -14.39 27.58
C LEU A 113 5.32 -14.83 28.76
N ALA A 114 5.10 -14.28 29.96
CA ALA A 114 5.79 -14.73 31.17
C ALA A 114 5.60 -16.24 31.48
N ALA A 115 4.73 -16.93 30.73
CA ALA A 115 4.39 -18.33 30.92
C ALA A 115 4.95 -19.33 29.87
N THR A 116 5.54 -18.91 28.74
CA THR A 116 5.95 -19.84 27.65
C THR A 116 6.86 -19.25 26.57
N GLU A 117 7.58 -20.11 25.82
CA GLU A 117 8.36 -19.76 24.60
C GLU A 117 7.46 -19.45 23.38
N THR A 118 7.95 -18.56 22.49
CA THR A 118 7.26 -18.05 21.30
C THR A 118 7.60 -18.80 20.01
N VAL A 119 6.61 -18.88 19.09
CA VAL A 119 6.83 -19.31 17.70
C VAL A 119 7.23 -18.09 16.86
N ASP A 120 8.33 -18.18 16.13
CA ASP A 120 8.87 -17.09 15.30
C ASP A 120 8.11 -16.91 13.97
N THR A 121 6.86 -16.46 14.06
CA THR A 121 6.09 -16.03 12.88
C THR A 121 6.46 -14.64 12.38
N THR A 122 7.15 -13.86 13.22
CA THR A 122 7.52 -12.47 12.97
C THR A 122 8.66 -12.32 11.96
N SER A 123 9.66 -13.21 12.00
CA SER A 123 10.77 -13.20 11.03
C SER A 123 10.28 -13.43 9.60
N ILE A 124 9.36 -14.37 9.39
CA ILE A 124 8.80 -14.69 8.07
C ILE A 124 8.07 -13.48 7.49
N VAL A 125 7.28 -12.77 8.31
CA VAL A 125 6.56 -11.57 7.86
C VAL A 125 7.54 -10.49 7.43
N CYS A 126 8.60 -10.24 8.21
CA CYS A 126 9.59 -9.22 7.87
C CYS A 126 10.35 -9.56 6.58
N ILE A 127 10.80 -10.80 6.41
CA ILE A 127 11.46 -11.27 5.17
C ILE A 127 10.57 -11.02 3.95
N HIS A 128 9.27 -11.33 4.04
CA HIS A 128 8.35 -11.09 2.93
C HIS A 128 8.12 -9.60 2.65
N LEU A 129 8.10 -8.75 3.69
CA LEU A 129 8.00 -7.31 3.51
C LEU A 129 9.26 -6.73 2.87
N ASP A 130 10.44 -7.14 3.31
CA ASP A 130 11.72 -6.69 2.75
C ASP A 130 11.85 -7.11 1.27
N SER A 131 11.43 -8.33 0.94
CA SER A 131 11.41 -8.82 -0.44
C SER A 131 10.42 -8.05 -1.32
N ARG A 132 9.32 -7.56 -0.74
CA ARG A 132 8.29 -6.80 -1.44
C ARG A 132 8.67 -5.32 -1.62
N PHE A 133 9.46 -4.77 -0.70
CA PHE A 133 9.95 -3.40 -0.76
C PHE A 133 11.48 -3.37 -0.63
N PRO A 134 12.23 -3.77 -1.68
CA PRO A 134 13.69 -3.73 -1.67
C PRO A 134 14.20 -2.31 -1.42
N GLU A 135 15.28 -2.15 -0.66
CA GLU A 135 15.91 -0.83 -0.39
C GLU A 135 16.25 -0.06 -1.66
N ASP A 136 16.68 -0.74 -2.72
CA ASP A 136 17.16 -0.07 -3.93
C ASP A 136 16.11 0.09 -5.05
N GLU A 137 14.87 -0.39 -4.88
CA GLU A 137 13.86 -0.46 -5.97
C GLU A 137 13.53 0.92 -6.58
N LEU A 138 13.53 1.97 -5.77
CA LEU A 138 13.22 3.35 -6.17
C LEU A 138 14.37 4.32 -5.97
N LYS A 139 15.60 3.82 -5.78
CA LYS A 139 16.78 4.65 -5.47
C LYS A 139 17.04 5.74 -6.50
N GLU A 140 16.77 5.45 -7.77
CA GLU A 140 16.93 6.42 -8.85
C GLU A 140 15.84 7.51 -8.82
N TRP A 141 14.62 7.16 -8.40
CA TRP A 141 13.50 8.10 -8.25
C TRP A 141 13.62 9.03 -7.04
N ALA A 142 14.52 8.74 -6.10
CA ALA A 142 14.87 9.65 -5.01
C ALA A 142 15.37 11.03 -5.50
N ALA A 143 15.79 11.14 -6.77
CA ALA A 143 16.08 12.41 -7.43
C ALA A 143 14.88 13.38 -7.46
N PHE A 144 13.66 12.86 -7.32
CA PHE A 144 12.41 13.63 -7.27
C PHE A 144 11.80 13.67 -5.87
N ASP A 145 12.54 13.26 -4.84
CA ASP A 145 12.10 13.39 -3.45
C ASP A 145 12.04 14.87 -3.07
N GLN A 146 10.83 15.37 -2.82
CA GLN A 146 10.56 16.77 -2.52
C GLN A 146 11.28 17.26 -1.26
N ALA A 147 11.38 16.43 -0.21
CA ALA A 147 12.04 16.82 1.03
C ALA A 147 13.55 16.92 0.83
N ALA A 148 14.12 16.05 0.00
CA ALA A 148 15.52 16.13 -0.39
C ALA A 148 15.80 17.34 -1.30
N LEU A 149 14.92 17.60 -2.29
CA LEU A 149 15.04 18.70 -3.23
C LEU A 149 15.04 20.09 -2.55
N ALA A 150 14.27 20.26 -1.47
CA ALA A 150 14.22 21.51 -0.71
C ALA A 150 15.58 21.91 -0.10
N HIS A 151 16.49 20.95 0.11
CA HIS A 151 17.80 21.15 0.73
C HIS A 151 18.96 20.72 -0.17
N ALA A 152 18.68 20.40 -1.42
CA ALA A 152 19.63 19.80 -2.35
C ALA A 152 20.64 20.81 -2.92
N ASP A 153 21.85 20.34 -3.22
CA ASP A 153 22.81 21.07 -4.07
C ASP A 153 22.43 20.99 -5.56
N PHE A 154 23.08 21.81 -6.40
CA PHE A 154 22.80 21.87 -7.85
C PHE A 154 23.01 20.54 -8.60
N ASP A 155 23.84 19.65 -8.06
CA ASP A 155 24.13 18.33 -8.66
C ASP A 155 23.29 17.18 -8.07
N PHE A 156 22.44 17.46 -7.08
CA PHE A 156 21.62 16.43 -6.44
C PHE A 156 20.77 15.69 -7.46
N GLY A 157 20.74 14.35 -7.40
CA GLY A 157 19.89 13.52 -8.23
C GLY A 157 20.27 13.46 -9.72
N ARG A 158 21.22 14.28 -10.19
CA ARG A 158 21.58 14.37 -11.62
C ARG A 158 22.02 13.04 -12.23
N GLU A 159 22.86 12.29 -11.52
CA GLU A 159 23.30 10.96 -11.94
C GLU A 159 22.15 9.95 -11.96
N SER A 160 21.24 10.04 -10.98
CA SER A 160 20.04 9.21 -10.93
C SER A 160 19.09 9.50 -12.09
N VAL A 161 18.87 10.78 -12.42
CA VAL A 161 18.09 11.16 -13.62
C VAL A 161 18.77 10.65 -14.88
N ALA A 162 20.09 10.75 -14.99
CA ALA A 162 20.82 10.18 -16.14
C ALA A 162 20.55 8.67 -16.28
N ARG A 163 20.61 7.90 -15.18
CA ARG A 163 20.27 6.47 -15.19
C ARG A 163 18.81 6.22 -15.60
N LEU A 164 17.86 7.01 -15.09
CA LEU A 164 16.45 6.90 -15.46
C LEU A 164 16.22 7.16 -16.95
N VAL A 165 16.87 8.17 -17.52
CA VAL A 165 16.78 8.46 -18.96
C VAL A 165 17.31 7.29 -19.78
N THR A 166 18.46 6.71 -19.40
CA THR A 166 18.99 5.50 -20.06
C THR A 166 17.99 4.35 -19.97
N LYS A 167 17.42 4.13 -18.78
CA LYS A 167 16.50 3.02 -18.50
C LYS A 167 15.20 3.11 -19.29
N TYR A 168 14.67 4.32 -19.49
CA TYR A 168 13.40 4.57 -20.16
C TYR A 168 13.54 5.17 -21.55
N ALA A 169 14.72 5.17 -22.16
CA ALA A 169 14.98 5.76 -23.47
C ALA A 169 14.00 5.28 -24.56
N GLY A 170 13.62 4.00 -24.53
CA GLY A 170 12.64 3.42 -25.47
C GLY A 170 11.20 3.95 -25.32
N VAL A 171 10.86 4.55 -24.18
CA VAL A 171 9.53 5.12 -23.90
C VAL A 171 9.47 6.62 -24.22
N ILE A 172 10.60 7.34 -24.14
CA ILE A 172 10.64 8.81 -24.32
C ILE A 172 10.65 9.20 -25.83
N GLU A 173 10.72 8.22 -26.74
CA GLU A 173 10.54 8.38 -28.21
C GLU A 173 11.35 9.54 -28.84
N LYS A 174 12.63 9.70 -28.48
CA LYS A 174 13.55 10.68 -29.11
C LYS A 174 14.94 10.08 -29.36
N PRO A 175 15.72 10.60 -30.34
CA PRO A 175 17.09 10.15 -30.61
C PRO A 175 18.01 10.32 -29.38
N GLU A 176 18.71 9.26 -28.97
CA GLU A 176 19.48 9.14 -27.72
C GLU A 176 20.50 10.27 -27.45
N ILE A 177 21.13 10.82 -28.49
CA ILE A 177 22.30 11.69 -28.33
C ILE A 177 21.92 13.10 -27.80
N ASN A 178 20.68 13.56 -28.06
CA ASN A 178 20.25 14.90 -27.64
C ASN A 178 19.37 14.89 -26.38
N ILE A 179 18.72 13.76 -26.08
CA ILE A 179 17.74 13.69 -25.00
C ILE A 179 18.36 13.72 -23.60
N HIS A 180 19.51 13.06 -23.41
CA HIS A 180 20.21 13.07 -22.12
C HIS A 180 20.63 14.48 -21.72
N THR A 181 21.27 15.20 -22.63
CA THR A 181 21.75 16.56 -22.38
C THR A 181 20.59 17.50 -22.09
N GLU A 182 19.50 17.39 -22.85
CA GLU A 182 18.34 18.26 -22.70
C GLU A 182 17.57 17.97 -21.40
N ILE A 183 17.29 16.70 -21.08
CA ILE A 183 16.61 16.34 -19.81
C ILE A 183 17.46 16.73 -18.60
N LEU A 184 18.77 16.52 -18.65
CA LEU A 184 19.65 16.90 -17.54
C LEU A 184 19.72 18.42 -17.35
N LYS A 185 19.66 19.19 -18.45
CA LYS A 185 19.58 20.65 -18.39
C LYS A 185 18.24 21.09 -17.79
N GLN A 186 17.13 20.55 -18.29
CA GLN A 186 15.79 20.80 -17.74
C GLN A 186 15.71 20.44 -16.26
N TYR A 187 16.35 19.34 -15.84
CA TYR A 187 16.40 18.94 -14.44
C TYR A 187 17.18 19.91 -13.56
N SER A 188 18.34 20.40 -14.01
CA SER A 188 19.07 21.44 -13.27
C SER A 188 18.23 22.71 -13.08
N ASP A 189 17.59 23.21 -14.15
CA ASP A 189 16.70 24.38 -14.09
C ASP A 189 15.50 24.12 -13.15
N PHE A 190 14.95 22.91 -13.19
CA PHE A 190 13.87 22.47 -12.32
C PHE A 190 14.26 22.46 -10.84
N THR A 191 15.44 21.92 -10.50
CA THR A 191 15.93 21.90 -9.11
C THR A 191 16.14 23.30 -8.54
N GLU A 192 16.48 24.27 -9.39
CA GLU A 192 16.59 25.68 -9.01
C GLU A 192 15.20 26.29 -8.75
N ARG A 193 14.24 26.08 -9.66
CA ARG A 193 12.88 26.62 -9.51
C ARG A 193 12.14 26.06 -8.30
N ILE A 194 12.27 24.76 -8.01
CA ILE A 194 11.64 24.17 -6.82
C ILE A 194 12.15 24.78 -5.51
N LYS A 195 13.38 25.29 -5.45
CA LYS A 195 13.86 26.00 -4.24
C LYS A 195 13.14 27.33 -4.02
N THR A 196 12.68 27.96 -5.11
CA THR A 196 11.99 29.25 -5.07
C THR A 196 10.47 29.12 -4.91
N GLU A 197 9.90 27.99 -5.31
CA GLU A 197 8.45 27.73 -5.26
C GLU A 197 8.07 26.78 -4.12
N ALA A 198 6.95 27.06 -3.46
CA ALA A 198 6.46 26.21 -2.37
C ALA A 198 5.71 24.98 -2.91
N VAL A 199 6.43 24.04 -3.51
CA VAL A 199 5.90 22.71 -3.87
C VAL A 199 5.72 21.90 -2.58
N LYS A 200 4.48 21.45 -2.29
CA LYS A 200 4.13 20.80 -1.00
C LYS A 200 3.89 19.30 -1.11
N SER A 201 3.61 18.79 -2.30
CA SER A 201 3.39 17.37 -2.56
C SER A 201 3.99 16.93 -3.90
N PHE A 202 4.13 15.62 -4.08
CA PHE A 202 4.51 15.06 -5.38
C PHE A 202 3.47 15.37 -6.48
N ALA A 203 2.19 15.46 -6.12
CA ALA A 203 1.14 15.88 -7.05
C ALA A 203 1.31 17.32 -7.53
N ASP A 204 1.73 18.23 -6.64
CA ASP A 204 2.07 19.61 -7.00
C ASP A 204 3.29 19.65 -7.93
N LEU A 205 4.29 18.81 -7.65
CA LEU A 205 5.51 18.67 -8.46
C LEU A 205 5.20 18.21 -9.88
N VAL A 206 4.36 17.18 -10.03
CA VAL A 206 3.88 16.70 -11.33
C VAL A 206 3.08 17.77 -12.05
N SER A 207 2.15 18.44 -11.35
CA SER A 207 1.33 19.50 -11.93
C SER A 207 2.18 20.67 -12.44
N PHE A 208 3.20 21.07 -11.69
CA PHE A 208 4.16 22.11 -12.07
C PHE A 208 4.91 21.74 -13.36
N LEU A 209 5.47 20.52 -13.42
CA LEU A 209 6.21 20.05 -14.59
C LEU A 209 5.35 19.88 -15.84
N LEU A 210 4.07 19.55 -15.68
CA LEU A 210 3.13 19.39 -16.80
C LEU A 210 2.61 20.72 -17.35
N GLN A 211 2.61 21.80 -16.55
CA GLN A 211 2.15 23.13 -16.99
C GLN A 211 3.21 23.92 -17.75
N GLU A 212 4.48 23.65 -17.49
CA GLU A 212 5.61 24.40 -18.04
C GLU A 212 6.20 23.69 -19.28
N GLU A 213 5.99 24.25 -20.48
CA GLU A 213 6.55 23.72 -21.75
C GLU A 213 8.09 23.54 -21.70
N HIS A 214 8.77 24.37 -20.90
CA HIS A 214 10.22 24.31 -20.69
C HIS A 214 10.68 22.95 -20.14
N PHE A 215 9.83 22.22 -19.43
CA PHE A 215 10.13 20.91 -18.85
C PHE A 215 9.52 19.73 -19.62
N SER A 216 9.13 19.93 -20.88
CA SER A 216 8.38 18.95 -21.68
C SER A 216 9.06 17.60 -21.91
N ASP A 217 10.39 17.49 -21.77
CA ASP A 217 11.09 16.20 -21.87
C ASP A 217 11.31 15.57 -20.49
N LEU A 218 11.56 16.39 -19.47
CA LEU A 218 11.60 15.94 -18.08
C LEU A 218 10.23 15.43 -17.62
N SER A 219 9.13 16.07 -18.05
CA SER A 219 7.77 15.69 -17.69
C SER A 219 7.41 14.29 -18.19
N LYS A 220 7.87 13.89 -19.39
CA LYS A 220 7.71 12.52 -19.90
C LYS A 220 8.34 11.47 -18.98
N LEU A 221 9.48 11.80 -18.37
CA LEU A 221 10.13 10.89 -17.41
C LEU A 221 9.28 10.75 -16.15
N LEU A 222 8.66 11.83 -15.68
CA LEU A 222 7.73 11.77 -14.56
C LEU A 222 6.43 11.07 -14.90
N ASP A 223 5.91 11.23 -16.12
CA ASP A 223 4.71 10.52 -16.57
C ASP A 223 4.90 9.00 -16.43
N VAL A 224 6.09 8.49 -16.76
CA VAL A 224 6.44 7.07 -16.50
C VAL A 224 6.29 6.74 -15.02
N CYS A 225 6.84 7.57 -14.11
CA CYS A 225 6.74 7.34 -12.67
C CYS A 225 5.29 7.35 -12.17
N VAL A 226 4.48 8.29 -12.65
CA VAL A 226 3.09 8.47 -12.23
C VAL A 226 2.21 7.30 -12.69
N THR A 227 2.59 6.61 -13.77
CA THR A 227 1.88 5.40 -14.21
C THR A 227 2.09 4.19 -13.30
N PHE A 228 3.11 4.21 -12.43
CA PHE A 228 3.35 3.11 -11.50
C PHE A 228 2.31 3.10 -10.39
N GLN A 229 1.42 2.12 -10.45
CA GLN A 229 0.45 1.88 -9.39
C GLN A 229 1.13 1.26 -8.17
N ALA A 230 1.03 1.95 -7.03
CA ALA A 230 1.50 1.44 -5.75
C ALA A 230 0.77 0.18 -5.29
N CYS A 231 -0.51 0.06 -5.65
CA CYS A 231 -1.32 -1.12 -5.38
C CYS A 231 -2.50 -1.25 -6.35
N SER A 232 -3.15 -2.42 -6.32
CA SER A 232 -4.33 -2.69 -7.14
C SER A 232 -5.66 -2.26 -6.49
N ALA A 233 -5.64 -1.49 -5.40
CA ALA A 233 -6.85 -1.17 -4.63
C ALA A 233 -7.92 -0.45 -5.45
N ASP A 234 -7.53 0.46 -6.35
CA ASP A 234 -8.49 1.14 -7.24
C ASP A 234 -9.23 0.13 -8.14
N CYS A 235 -8.52 -0.86 -8.66
CA CYS A 235 -9.12 -1.96 -9.41
C CYS A 235 -10.01 -2.83 -8.52
N GLU A 236 -9.59 -3.16 -7.30
CA GLU A 236 -10.36 -3.97 -6.35
C GLU A 236 -11.67 -3.28 -5.90
N CYS A 237 -11.65 -1.96 -5.71
CA CYS A 237 -12.84 -1.16 -5.48
C CYS A 237 -13.80 -1.23 -6.68
N GLY A 238 -13.26 -1.13 -7.89
CA GLY A 238 -14.00 -1.33 -9.14
C GLY A 238 -14.64 -2.73 -9.21
N PHE A 239 -13.90 -3.79 -8.90
CA PHE A 239 -14.41 -5.16 -8.89
C PHE A 239 -15.47 -5.39 -7.80
N SER A 240 -15.30 -4.78 -6.63
CA SER A 240 -16.28 -4.86 -5.56
C SER A 240 -17.61 -4.25 -5.99
N MET A 241 -17.56 -3.09 -6.65
CA MET A 241 -18.73 -2.46 -7.23
C MET A 241 -19.35 -3.29 -8.35
N MET A 242 -18.52 -3.86 -9.24
CA MET A 242 -18.97 -4.77 -10.29
C MET A 242 -19.73 -5.96 -9.68
N ASN A 243 -19.21 -6.51 -8.58
CA ASN A 243 -19.86 -7.59 -7.84
C ASN A 243 -21.20 -7.15 -7.25
N VAL A 244 -21.34 -5.93 -6.72
CA VAL A 244 -22.63 -5.42 -6.25
C VAL A 244 -23.66 -5.38 -7.38
N ILE A 245 -23.28 -4.86 -8.56
CA ILE A 245 -24.16 -4.77 -9.74
C ILE A 245 -24.59 -6.17 -10.20
N LYS A 246 -23.65 -7.12 -10.28
CA LYS A 246 -23.93 -8.49 -10.73
C LYS A 246 -24.76 -9.29 -9.70
N THR A 247 -24.38 -9.25 -8.44
CA THR A 247 -24.88 -10.18 -7.42
C THR A 247 -26.04 -9.60 -6.61
N LYS A 248 -25.90 -8.36 -6.12
CA LYS A 248 -26.88 -7.75 -5.21
C LYS A 248 -28.09 -7.22 -5.94
N SER A 249 -27.89 -6.63 -7.12
CA SER A 249 -28.99 -6.18 -7.98
C SER A 249 -29.60 -7.33 -8.82
N ARG A 250 -28.98 -8.52 -8.82
CA ARG A 250 -29.38 -9.68 -9.64
C ARG A 250 -29.50 -9.34 -11.13
N ASN A 251 -28.62 -8.48 -11.62
CA ASN A 251 -28.67 -8.01 -12.99
C ASN A 251 -27.99 -9.03 -13.91
N ARG A 252 -28.66 -9.43 -15.00
CA ARG A 252 -28.08 -10.23 -16.09
C ARG A 252 -27.35 -9.36 -17.12
N LEU A 253 -26.70 -8.29 -16.68
CA LEU A 253 -25.94 -7.44 -17.59
C LEU A 253 -24.85 -8.28 -18.26
N GLU A 254 -24.84 -8.26 -19.58
CA GLU A 254 -23.73 -8.81 -20.35
C GLU A 254 -22.44 -8.10 -19.99
N VAL A 255 -21.32 -8.79 -20.21
CA VAL A 255 -19.99 -8.30 -19.86
C VAL A 255 -19.70 -6.95 -20.51
N ASP A 256 -20.11 -6.75 -21.76
CA ASP A 256 -19.92 -5.51 -22.52
C ASP A 256 -20.67 -4.32 -21.89
N HIS A 257 -21.95 -4.49 -21.52
CA HIS A 257 -22.72 -3.45 -20.85
C HIS A 257 -22.13 -3.08 -19.50
N LEU A 258 -21.62 -4.07 -18.77
CA LEU A 258 -20.98 -3.83 -17.49
C LEU A 258 -19.65 -3.10 -17.64
N ASP A 259 -18.83 -3.45 -18.64
CA ASP A 259 -17.61 -2.72 -18.97
C ASP A 259 -17.90 -1.25 -19.31
N LYS A 260 -18.90 -0.99 -20.16
CA LYS A 260 -19.36 0.37 -20.48
C LYS A 260 -19.77 1.17 -19.25
N LEU A 261 -20.54 0.56 -18.33
CA LEU A 261 -20.92 1.22 -17.07
C LEU A 261 -19.72 1.52 -16.17
N MET A 262 -18.75 0.61 -16.10
CA MET A 262 -17.52 0.85 -15.33
C MET A 262 -16.69 1.99 -15.93
N ARG A 263 -16.57 2.07 -17.26
CA ARG A 263 -15.89 3.17 -17.97
C ARG A 263 -16.61 4.51 -17.78
N ILE A 264 -17.93 4.53 -17.94
CA ILE A 264 -18.78 5.72 -17.70
C ILE A 264 -18.54 6.24 -16.29
N LYS A 265 -18.60 5.36 -15.28
CA LYS A 265 -18.37 5.76 -13.90
C LYS A 265 -16.94 6.28 -13.67
N SER A 266 -15.94 5.63 -14.25
CA SER A 266 -14.55 6.09 -14.17
C SER A 266 -14.41 7.51 -14.74
N TYR A 267 -15.00 7.77 -15.92
CA TYR A 267 -14.98 9.08 -16.58
C TYR A 267 -15.68 10.16 -15.74
N LEU A 268 -16.86 9.86 -15.20
CA LEU A 268 -17.59 10.77 -14.31
C LEU A 268 -16.81 11.07 -13.02
N THR A 269 -16.12 10.06 -12.46
CA THR A 269 -15.32 10.23 -11.23
C THR A 269 -14.08 11.08 -11.49
N ALA A 270 -13.55 11.07 -12.70
CA ALA A 270 -12.47 11.96 -13.15
C ALA A 270 -12.93 13.39 -13.47
N GLY A 271 -14.21 13.72 -13.23
CA GLY A 271 -14.78 15.05 -13.49
C GLY A 271 -15.27 15.25 -14.93
N GLY A 272 -15.30 14.20 -15.74
CA GLY A 272 -15.91 14.26 -17.07
C GLY A 272 -17.43 14.43 -16.99
N GLU A 273 -18.01 15.24 -17.89
CA GLU A 273 -19.46 15.39 -18.02
C GLU A 273 -19.98 14.54 -19.18
N ILE A 274 -21.10 13.86 -18.96
CA ILE A 274 -21.81 13.12 -20.01
C ILE A 274 -22.97 13.98 -20.48
N ASN A 275 -22.84 14.55 -21.67
CA ASN A 275 -23.94 15.21 -22.33
C ASN A 275 -24.79 14.17 -23.08
N LEU A 276 -25.99 13.90 -22.56
CA LEU A 276 -26.93 12.96 -23.16
C LEU A 276 -27.67 13.55 -24.37
N ASP A 277 -27.60 14.87 -24.56
CA ASP A 277 -28.29 15.59 -25.65
C ASP A 277 -27.48 15.61 -26.96
N THR A 278 -26.25 15.10 -26.93
CA THR A 278 -25.34 15.04 -28.09
C THR A 278 -25.22 13.65 -28.73
N VAL A 279 -26.12 12.71 -28.41
CA VAL A 279 -26.12 11.32 -28.92
C VAL A 279 -27.10 11.15 -30.09
#